data_AF-F3FX24-F1
#
_entry.id   AF-F3FX24-F1
#
_cell.length_a   1.000
_cell.length_b   1.000
_cell.length_c   1.000
_cell.angle_alpha   90.00
_cell.angle_beta   90.00
_cell.angle_gamma   90.00
#
_symmetry.space_group_name_H-M   'P 1'
#
loop_
_entity.id
_entity.type
_entity.pdbx_description
1 polymer ?
#
loop_
_entity_poly.entity_id
_entity_poly.type
_entity_poly.pdbx_seq_one_letter_code
_entity_poly.pdbx_strand_id
1 'polypeptide(L)' 'VWEIWGALLHGGRLLIVPQLVSRSPEDFHELLCSAGVTVLSQTPSAFRQLIAAQGEKEQAHSLRQVIFGGEALETA' A
#
# COMPACT_ATOMS: atom_id res chain seq x y z
N VAL A 1 -1.38 -0.16 13.92
CA VAL A 1 -0.67 0.57 15.02
C VAL A 1 0.68 1.06 14.58
N TRP A 2 1.58 0.16 14.12
CA TRP A 2 2.92 0.56 13.71
C TRP A 2 2.94 1.50 12.48
N GLU A 3 1.93 1.45 11.61
CA GLU A 3 1.81 2.37 10.45
C GLU A 3 1.66 3.83 10.85
N ILE A 4 0.90 4.07 11.92
CA ILE A 4 0.65 5.40 12.45
C ILE A 4 1.92 5.91 13.12
N TRP A 5 2.44 5.12 14.07
CA TRP A 5 3.58 5.54 14.89
C TRP A 5 4.90 5.51 14.12
N GLY A 6 5.09 4.59 13.19
CA GLY A 6 6.26 4.50 12.32
C GLY A 6 6.40 5.72 11.41
N ALA A 7 5.29 6.32 10.96
CA ALA A 7 5.35 7.61 10.28
C ALA A 7 5.62 8.74 11.29
N LEU A 8 4.77 8.87 12.32
CA LEU A 8 4.78 10.05 13.21
C LEU A 8 6.05 10.18 14.07
N LEU A 9 6.63 9.07 14.54
CA LEU A 9 7.84 9.09 15.37
C LEU A 9 9.12 9.36 14.57
N HIS A 10 9.08 9.24 13.25
CA HIS A 10 10.25 9.36 12.38
C HIS A 10 10.16 10.56 11.41
N GLY A 11 9.23 11.49 11.64
CA GLY A 11 9.04 12.67 10.78
C GLY A 11 8.42 12.36 9.43
N GLY A 12 7.80 11.19 9.28
CA GLY A 12 7.06 10.78 8.10
C GLY A 12 5.68 11.43 8.03
N ARG A 13 4.98 11.18 6.91
CA ARG A 13 3.59 11.60 6.71
C ARG A 13 2.71 10.36 6.69
N LEU A 14 1.58 10.44 7.40
CA LEU A 14 0.56 9.41 7.41
C LEU A 14 -0.52 9.76 6.38
N LEU A 15 -0.79 8.83 5.46
CA LEU A 15 -1.90 8.94 4.51
C LEU A 15 -3.10 8.18 5.05
N ILE A 16 -4.21 8.89 5.30
CA ILE A 16 -5.48 8.25 5.66
C ILE A 16 -6.24 7.94 4.38
N VAL A 17 -6.48 6.65 4.15
CA VAL A 17 -7.12 6.15 2.94
C VAL A 17 -8.63 6.06 3.17
N PRO A 18 -9.47 6.66 2.31
CA PRO A 18 -10.91 6.50 2.40
C PRO A 18 -11.33 5.03 2.27
N GLN A 19 -12.33 4.61 3.04
CA GLN A 19 -12.80 3.20 3.09
C GLN A 19 -13.28 2.66 1.73
N LEU A 20 -13.80 3.52 0.86
CA LEU A 20 -14.22 3.12 -0.49
C LEU A 20 -13.01 2.86 -1.38
N VAL A 21 -11.97 3.70 -1.27
CA VAL A 21 -10.73 3.57 -2.03
C VAL A 21 -9.96 2.33 -1.58
N SER A 22 -9.92 2.03 -0.27
CA SER A 22 -9.21 0.85 0.24
C SER A 22 -9.79 -0.50 -0.24
N ARG A 23 -11.00 -0.50 -0.82
CA ARG A 23 -11.66 -1.68 -1.38
C ARG A 23 -11.56 -1.80 -2.90
N SER A 24 -10.96 -0.81 -3.55
CA SER A 24 -10.80 -0.73 -5.00
C SER A 24 -9.29 -0.78 -5.30
N PRO A 25 -8.74 -1.93 -5.74
CA PRO A 25 -7.31 -2.05 -6.03
C PRO A 25 -6.81 -0.99 -7.03
N GLU A 26 -7.66 -0.61 -7.99
CA GLU A 26 -7.35 0.36 -9.04
C GLU A 26 -7.28 1.78 -8.50
N ASP A 27 -8.27 2.19 -7.70
CA ASP A 27 -8.27 3.53 -7.07
C ASP A 27 -7.18 3.63 -6.00
N PHE A 28 -6.94 2.53 -5.29
CA PHE A 28 -5.88 2.46 -4.29
C PHE A 28 -4.51 2.60 -4.93
N HIS A 29 -4.27 1.94 -6.06
CA HIS A 29 -3.02 2.09 -6.82
C HIS A 29 -2.81 3.54 -7.29
N GLU A 30 -3.84 4.18 -7.84
CA GLU A 30 -3.75 5.59 -8.26
C GLU A 30 -3.45 6.53 -7.09
N LEU A 31 -4.12 6.35 -5.95
CA LEU A 31 -3.87 7.13 -4.74
C LEU A 31 -2.44 6.90 -4.23
N LEU A 32 -1.99 5.65 -4.23
CA LEU A 32 -0.65 5.27 -3.78
C LEU A 32 0.45 5.95 -4.62
N CYS A 33 0.28 5.94 -5.94
CA CYS A 33 1.20 6.58 -6.88
C CYS A 33 1.17 8.11 -6.75
N SER A 34 -0.02 8.72 -6.77
CA SER A 34 -0.18 10.18 -6.69
C SER A 34 0.29 10.77 -5.36
N ALA A 35 0.09 10.05 -4.25
CA ALA A 35 0.55 10.48 -2.93
C ALA A 35 2.05 10.19 -2.68
N GLY A 36 2.72 9.46 -3.58
CA GLY A 36 4.13 9.10 -3.45
C GLY A 36 4.40 8.27 -2.20
N VAL A 37 3.53 7.30 -1.91
CA VAL A 37 3.68 6.43 -0.73
C VAL A 37 5.01 5.67 -0.82
N THR A 38 5.75 5.65 0.29
CA THR A 38 7.08 5.00 0.34
C THR A 38 7.12 3.76 1.22
N VAL A 39 6.19 3.63 2.17
CA VAL A 39 6.04 2.47 3.06
C VAL A 39 4.58 2.07 3.03
N LEU A 40 4.32 0.80 2.71
CA LEU A 40 2.97 0.24 2.60
C LEU A 40 2.88 -1.00 3.48
N SER A 41 1.78 -1.14 4.23
CA SER A 41 1.44 -2.40 4.90
C SER A 41 0.21 -3.00 4.28
N GLN A 42 0.23 -4.29 4.04
CA GLN A 42 -0.88 -5.04 3.46
C GLN A 42 -0.92 -6.46 4.01
N THR A 43 -2.07 -7.10 3.86
CA THR A 43 -2.10 -8.56 3.84
C THR A 43 -1.54 -9.06 2.51
N PRO A 44 -0.94 -10.26 2.46
CA PRO A 44 -0.56 -10.92 1.21
C PRO A 44 -1.66 -10.91 0.15
N SER A 45 -2.90 -11.24 0.52
CA SER A 45 -4.06 -11.25 -0.40
C SER A 45 -4.34 -9.89 -1.03
N ALA A 46 -4.36 -8.82 -0.24
CA ALA A 46 -4.59 -7.46 -0.73
C ALA A 46 -3.44 -6.96 -1.62
N PHE A 47 -2.21 -7.32 -1.29
CA PHE A 47 -1.05 -6.96 -2.12
C PHE A 47 -1.07 -7.65 -3.50
N ARG A 48 -1.53 -8.90 -3.57
CA ARG A 48 -1.73 -9.59 -4.86
C ARG A 48 -2.73 -8.84 -5.75
N GLN A 49 -3.84 -8.35 -5.17
CA GLN A 49 -4.82 -7.53 -5.90
C GLN A 49 -4.20 -6.21 -6.39
N LEU A 50 -3.37 -5.56 -5.56
CA LEU A 50 -2.66 -4.35 -5.94
C LEU A 50 -1.68 -4.57 -7.11
N ILE A 51 -0.94 -5.69 -7.12
CA ILE A 51 -0.06 -6.04 -8.25
C ILE A 51 -0.87 -6.22 -9.54
N ALA A 52 -2.02 -6.87 -9.47
CA ALA A 52 -2.89 -7.04 -10.63
C ALA A 52 -3.33 -5.67 -11.19
N ALA A 53 -3.78 -4.75 -10.32
CA ALA A 53 -4.15 -3.39 -10.72
C ALA A 53 -2.97 -2.56 -11.26
N GLN A 54 -1.76 -2.76 -10.73
CA GLN A 54 -0.53 -2.17 -11.28
C GLN A 54 -0.24 -2.67 -12.70
N GLY A 55 -0.49 -3.96 -12.98
CA GLY A 55 -0.29 -4.53 -14.31
C GLY A 55 -1.16 -3.89 -15.41
N GLU A 56 -2.27 -3.26 -15.03
CA GLU A 56 -3.18 -2.59 -15.95
C GLU A 56 -2.84 -1.10 -16.19
N LYS A 57 -1.99 -0.50 -15.35
CA LYS A 57 -1.65 0.94 -15.39
C LYS A 57 -0.14 1.15 -15.26
N GLU A 58 0.51 1.72 -16.27
CA GLU A 58 1.96 2.02 -16.28
C GLU A 58 2.39 3.20 -15.38
N GLN A 59 1.69 3.43 -14.26
CA GLN A 59 2.02 4.53 -13.37
C GLN A 59 3.13 4.15 -12.40
N ALA A 60 4.20 4.94 -12.36
CA ALA A 60 5.33 4.68 -11.47
C ALA A 60 4.96 4.93 -9.99
N HIS A 61 5.29 3.97 -9.12
CA HIS A 61 5.13 4.09 -7.67
C HIS A 61 6.44 4.48 -6.98
N SER A 62 6.34 4.99 -5.74
CA SER A 62 7.50 5.38 -4.91
C SER A 62 7.79 4.42 -3.75
N LEU A 63 7.20 3.21 -3.77
CA LEU A 63 7.37 2.23 -2.70
C LEU A 63 8.84 1.82 -2.53
N ARG A 64 9.33 1.95 -1.30
CA ARG A 64 10.65 1.48 -0.86
C ARG A 64 10.55 0.26 0.04
N GLN A 65 9.44 0.12 0.76
CA GLN A 65 9.20 -0.98 1.70
C GLN A 65 7.73 -1.41 1.64
N VAL A 66 7.52 -2.72 1.60
CA VAL A 66 6.21 -3.35 1.76
C VAL A 66 6.29 -4.30 2.95
N ILE A 67 5.34 -4.18 3.87
CA ILE A 67 5.31 -4.98 5.10
C ILE A 67 4.04 -5.84 5.07
N PHE A 68 4.23 -7.15 5.12
CA PHE A 68 3.14 -8.12 5.17
C PHE A 68 2.79 -8.49 6.60
N GLY A 69 1.49 -8.59 6.87
CA GLY A 69 0.99 -9.08 8.16
C GLY A 69 -0.46 -9.52 8.06
N GLY A 70 -0.92 -10.28 9.07
CA GLY A 70 -2.32 -10.71 9.18
C GLY A 70 -2.67 -12.01 8.44
N GLU A 71 -1.88 -12.42 7.44
CA GLU A 71 -2.02 -13.73 6.77
C GLU A 71 -0.65 -14.38 6.59
N ALA A 72 -0.63 -15.69 6.32
CA ALA A 72 0.58 -16.39 5.94
C ALA A 72 1.06 -15.90 4.57
N LEU A 73 2.34 -15.59 4.47
CA LEU A 73 2.98 -15.24 3.19
C LEU A 73 3.41 -16.53 2.48
N GLU A 74 2.84 -16.79 1.31
CA GLU A 74 3.30 -17.85 0.41
C GLU A 74 4.31 -17.24 -0.57
N THR A 75 5.49 -17.83 -0.65
CA THR A 75 6.61 -17.35 -1.47
C THR A 75 6.88 -18.22 -2.70
N ALA A 76 6.10 -19.29 -2.88
CA ALA A 76 6.31 -20.33 -3.88
C ALA A 76 5.43 -20.13 -5.12
#